data_AF-A0A1N6Z399-F1
#
_entry.id   AF-A0A1N6Z399-F1
#
_cell.length_a   1.000
_cell.length_b   1.000
_cell.length_c   1.000
_cell.angle_alpha   90.00
_cell.angle_beta   90.00
_cell.angle_gamma   90.00
#
_symmetry.space_group_name_H-M   'P 1'
#
loop_
_entity.id
_entity.type
_entity.pdbx_description
1 polymer ?
#
loop_
_entity_poly.entity_id
_entity_poly.type
_entity_poly.pdbx_seq_one_letter_code
_entity_poly.pdbx_strand_id
1 'polypeptide(L)'
;MKVFPVKHSELLRRPQWVHPRSVVVEKIHALIDNLVNIQDESGEFLLHLDDGRTIDTKGWAGWEWTHGIGLYGMYRYYQQSGDEQVIGIIDQWFSDRFGEEQATRNVNTVCPFLTLAYRYEETGDATLRPYLESWADYVMYEMPRTRYGGIQHIVYNSENSQQMWDDTLMMSVMPLAKIGLLLGRDDYVEEAKYQFLVHAQYLMDTQSGIWFHGWTFEGNHNFARARWARGNSWLTIVIPEFLELLDLPERDAYRRHLLHIFERQVEALARYQSDNGLWHTLLDDPHSYVEASATAGFAYGILKGVRKRYLDRSYLPLATKAVDTLIRDYINEQGELTCVSFGTAMGSDLDYYRQIPLTSMPYGQAMAILCLSEYLRTYL
;
A
#
# COMPACT_ATOMS: atom_id res chain seq x y z
N MET A 1 -24.05 0.24 -46.51
CA MET A 1 -23.91 0.88 -45.18
C MET A 1 -22.89 2.00 -45.30
N LYS A 2 -23.22 3.23 -44.89
CA LYS A 2 -22.26 4.35 -44.89
C LYS A 2 -21.37 4.21 -43.64
N VAL A 3 -20.07 4.02 -43.82
CA VAL A 3 -19.10 3.86 -42.73
C VAL A 3 -18.18 5.08 -42.71
N PHE A 4 -18.04 5.73 -41.56
CA PHE A 4 -17.14 6.87 -41.39
C PHE A 4 -15.78 6.38 -40.85
N PRO A 5 -14.65 6.79 -41.46
CA PRO A 5 -13.33 6.35 -41.01
C PRO A 5 -12.93 7.10 -39.74
N VAL A 6 -12.91 6.44 -38.59
CA VAL A 6 -12.50 7.07 -37.31
C VAL A 6 -11.23 6.47 -36.70
N LYS A 7 -10.82 5.26 -37.12
CA LYS A 7 -9.69 4.51 -36.54
C LYS A 7 -8.34 5.24 -36.64
N HIS A 8 -8.20 6.16 -37.59
CA HIS A 8 -6.95 6.88 -37.86
C HIS A 8 -6.71 8.06 -36.89
N SER A 9 -7.74 8.56 -36.21
CA SER A 9 -7.63 9.72 -35.33
C SER A 9 -7.65 9.29 -33.88
N GLU A 10 -6.66 9.73 -33.10
CA GLU A 10 -6.59 9.42 -31.66
C GLU A 10 -7.74 10.04 -30.87
N LEU A 11 -8.30 11.15 -31.38
CA LEU A 11 -9.44 11.85 -30.78
C LEU A 11 -10.78 11.18 -31.09
N LEU A 12 -10.87 10.45 -32.21
CA LEU A 12 -12.12 9.85 -32.69
C LEU A 12 -12.18 8.34 -32.45
N ARG A 13 -11.04 7.65 -32.37
CA ARG A 13 -11.00 6.21 -32.09
C ARG A 13 -11.52 5.96 -30.67
N ARG A 14 -12.31 4.90 -30.51
CA ARG A 14 -12.67 4.43 -29.17
C ARG A 14 -11.40 4.07 -28.41
N PRO A 15 -11.34 4.33 -27.09
CA PRO A 15 -10.27 3.79 -26.27
C PRO A 15 -10.20 2.27 -26.43
N GLN A 16 -8.99 1.74 -26.40
CA GLN A 16 -8.74 0.30 -26.45
C GLN A 16 -8.20 -0.13 -25.10
N TRP A 17 -8.87 -1.09 -24.48
CA TRP A 17 -8.41 -1.76 -23.27
C TRP A 17 -7.99 -3.17 -23.64
N VAL A 18 -6.84 -3.61 -23.09
CA VAL A 18 -6.34 -4.97 -23.33
C VAL A 18 -7.30 -6.01 -22.76
N HIS A 19 -7.85 -5.73 -21.58
CA HIS A 19 -8.85 -6.58 -20.93
C HIS A 19 -10.24 -5.92 -20.98
N PRO A 20 -11.32 -6.68 -21.24
CA PRO A 20 -12.67 -6.21 -21.00
C PRO A 20 -12.87 -5.87 -19.50
N ARG A 21 -13.73 -4.88 -19.20
CA ARG A 21 -14.07 -4.50 -17.82
C ARG A 21 -14.51 -5.70 -16.98
N SER A 22 -15.29 -6.61 -17.56
CA SER A 22 -15.79 -7.82 -16.88
C SER A 22 -14.66 -8.72 -16.40
N VAL A 23 -13.58 -8.87 -17.16
CA VAL A 23 -12.41 -9.68 -16.78
C VAL A 23 -11.68 -9.07 -15.60
N VAL A 24 -11.56 -7.73 -15.57
CA VAL A 24 -10.94 -7.03 -14.44
C VAL A 24 -11.77 -7.21 -13.16
N VAL A 25 -13.10 -7.09 -13.26
CA VAL A 25 -14.02 -7.33 -12.13
C VAL A 25 -13.93 -8.78 -11.63
N GLU A 26 -13.94 -9.75 -12.54
CA GLU A 26 -13.79 -11.17 -12.22
C GLU A 26 -12.47 -11.45 -11.47
N LYS A 27 -11.36 -10.86 -11.94
CA LYS A 27 -10.06 -10.98 -11.27
C LYS A 27 -10.06 -10.34 -9.87
N ILE A 28 -10.72 -9.19 -9.69
CA ILE A 28 -10.86 -8.57 -8.35
C ILE A 28 -11.63 -9.50 -7.41
N HIS A 29 -12.75 -10.07 -7.86
CA HIS A 29 -13.54 -10.98 -7.02
C HIS A 29 -12.74 -12.25 -6.68
N ALA A 30 -12.05 -12.84 -7.65
CA ALA A 30 -11.19 -13.99 -7.40
C ALA A 30 -10.06 -13.68 -6.40
N LEU A 31 -9.46 -12.49 -6.45
CA LEU A 31 -8.46 -12.05 -5.47
C LEU A 31 -9.06 -11.85 -4.07
N ILE A 32 -10.27 -11.29 -3.97
CA ILE A 32 -10.98 -11.11 -2.70
C ILE A 32 -11.30 -12.49 -2.10
N ASP A 33 -11.89 -13.39 -2.90
CA ASP A 33 -12.21 -14.75 -2.50
C ASP A 33 -10.96 -15.49 -2.05
N ASN A 34 -9.85 -15.35 -2.77
CA ASN A 34 -8.57 -15.93 -2.35
C ASN A 34 -8.11 -15.34 -1.01
N LEU A 35 -8.05 -14.01 -0.89
CA LEU A 35 -7.58 -13.29 0.30
C LEU A 35 -8.30 -13.70 1.58
N VAL A 36 -9.64 -13.73 1.57
CA VAL A 36 -10.44 -14.03 2.77
C VAL A 36 -10.43 -15.51 3.14
N ASN A 37 -9.95 -16.36 2.24
CA ASN A 37 -9.81 -17.81 2.45
C ASN A 37 -8.34 -18.25 2.59
N ILE A 38 -7.38 -17.33 2.65
CA ILE A 38 -5.99 -17.69 3.00
C ILE A 38 -5.99 -18.26 4.42
N GLN A 39 -5.35 -19.41 4.59
CA GLN A 39 -5.15 -20.08 5.87
C GLN A 39 -3.73 -20.65 5.95
N ASP A 40 -3.18 -20.68 7.15
CA ASP A 40 -1.93 -21.39 7.46
C ASP A 40 -2.24 -22.72 8.14
N GLU A 41 -2.67 -23.72 7.36
CA GLU A 41 -3.07 -25.03 7.91
C GLU A 41 -1.91 -25.78 8.60
N SER A 42 -0.66 -25.53 8.20
CA SER A 42 0.52 -26.15 8.82
C SER A 42 0.95 -25.46 10.11
N GLY A 43 0.51 -24.21 10.33
CA GLY A 43 1.00 -23.35 11.41
C GLY A 43 2.46 -22.93 11.26
N GLU A 44 3.03 -23.08 10.06
CA GLU A 44 4.45 -22.81 9.78
C GLU A 44 4.80 -21.32 9.96
N PHE A 45 3.82 -20.44 9.77
CA PHE A 45 3.98 -18.99 9.77
C PHE A 45 3.36 -18.32 11.00
N LEU A 46 3.01 -19.11 12.03
CA LEU A 46 2.60 -18.59 13.32
C LEU A 46 3.77 -17.87 14.00
N LEU A 47 3.53 -16.65 14.46
CA LEU A 47 4.50 -15.91 15.25
C LEU A 47 4.28 -16.21 16.73
N HIS A 48 5.24 -16.90 17.34
CA HIS A 48 5.22 -17.20 18.78
C HIS A 48 6.03 -16.16 19.56
N LEU A 49 5.42 -15.59 20.60
CA LEU A 49 6.03 -14.63 21.51
C LEU A 49 6.23 -15.25 22.90
N ASP A 50 7.25 -14.81 23.62
CA ASP A 50 7.63 -15.38 24.93
C ASP A 50 6.68 -15.00 26.08
N ASP A 51 5.73 -14.10 25.82
CA ASP A 51 4.60 -13.76 26.69
C ASP A 51 3.38 -14.71 26.51
N GLY A 52 3.52 -15.73 25.66
CA GLY A 52 2.51 -16.76 25.42
C GLY A 52 1.57 -16.46 24.25
N ARG A 53 1.66 -15.28 23.62
CA ARG A 53 0.88 -14.97 22.42
C ARG A 53 1.36 -15.80 21.22
N THR A 54 0.40 -16.23 20.42
CA THR A 54 0.63 -16.85 19.12
C THR A 54 -0.22 -16.08 18.10
N ILE A 55 0.44 -15.44 17.15
CA ILE A 55 -0.21 -14.57 16.18
C ILE A 55 -0.32 -15.30 14.84
N ASP A 56 -1.55 -15.43 14.35
CA ASP A 56 -1.79 -15.83 12.97
C ASP A 56 -1.56 -14.63 12.05
N THR A 57 -0.49 -14.70 11.27
CA THR A 57 -0.06 -13.62 10.38
C THR A 57 -0.60 -13.79 8.95
N LYS A 58 -1.29 -14.90 8.65
CA LYS A 58 -1.76 -15.25 7.31
C LYS A 58 -3.28 -15.36 7.21
N GLY A 59 -3.92 -16.02 8.17
CA GLY A 59 -5.34 -16.27 8.15
C GLY A 59 -6.15 -15.00 8.24
N TRP A 60 -7.30 -14.95 7.57
CA TRP A 60 -8.19 -13.77 7.56
C TRP A 60 -8.72 -13.38 8.94
N ALA A 61 -8.71 -14.32 9.90
CA ALA A 61 -9.05 -14.06 11.29
C ALA A 61 -7.95 -13.30 12.06
N GLY A 62 -6.77 -13.11 11.46
CA GLY A 62 -5.66 -12.38 12.07
C GLY A 62 -5.87 -10.86 12.12
N TRP A 63 -4.93 -10.17 12.75
CA TRP A 63 -4.85 -8.71 12.81
C TRP A 63 -3.43 -8.23 12.54
N GLU A 64 -3.19 -7.91 11.28
CA GLU A 64 -1.90 -7.46 10.76
C GLU A 64 -2.08 -6.31 9.76
N TRP A 65 -0.97 -5.66 9.41
CA TRP A 65 -0.95 -4.63 8.36
C TRP A 65 -1.48 -5.15 7.01
N THR A 66 -1.30 -6.45 6.75
CA THR A 66 -1.79 -7.13 5.55
C THR A 66 -3.31 -7.06 5.41
N HIS A 67 -4.02 -7.25 6.53
CA HIS A 67 -5.46 -7.07 6.64
C HIS A 67 -5.84 -5.61 6.41
N GLY A 68 -5.09 -4.67 6.98
CA GLY A 68 -5.34 -3.24 6.77
C GLY A 68 -5.32 -2.83 5.30
N ILE A 69 -4.32 -3.27 4.54
CA ILE A 69 -4.25 -3.02 3.09
C ILE A 69 -5.32 -3.80 2.33
N GLY A 70 -5.64 -5.04 2.74
CA GLY A 70 -6.72 -5.84 2.14
C GLY A 70 -8.09 -5.18 2.28
N LEU A 71 -8.44 -4.76 3.49
CA LEU A 71 -9.63 -4.00 3.81
C LEU A 71 -9.68 -2.70 3.02
N TYR A 72 -8.54 -1.99 2.91
CA TYR A 72 -8.49 -0.76 2.11
C TYR A 72 -8.71 -1.02 0.61
N GLY A 73 -8.09 -2.06 0.05
CA GLY A 73 -8.33 -2.51 -1.33
C GLY A 73 -9.80 -2.80 -1.61
N MET A 74 -10.42 -3.61 -0.75
CA MET A 74 -11.84 -3.94 -0.82
C MET A 74 -12.73 -2.70 -0.68
N TYR A 75 -12.39 -1.79 0.24
CA TYR A 75 -13.12 -0.54 0.42
C TYR A 75 -13.06 0.35 -0.83
N ARG A 76 -11.88 0.47 -1.46
CA ARG A 76 -11.73 1.24 -2.72
C ARG A 76 -12.54 0.64 -3.87
N TYR A 77 -12.63 -0.69 -3.94
CA TYR A 77 -13.51 -1.36 -4.88
C TYR A 77 -14.98 -1.04 -4.59
N TYR A 78 -15.44 -1.27 -3.35
CA TYR A 78 -16.79 -0.95 -2.89
C TYR A 78 -17.19 0.50 -3.20
N GLN A 79 -16.32 1.48 -2.88
CA GLN A 79 -16.58 2.90 -3.12
C GLN A 79 -16.86 3.20 -4.61
N GLN A 80 -16.31 2.40 -5.53
CA GLN A 80 -16.54 2.56 -6.97
C GLN A 80 -17.72 1.74 -7.49
N SER A 81 -17.92 0.51 -6.98
CA SER A 81 -18.87 -0.45 -7.51
C SER A 81 -20.23 -0.44 -6.81
N GLY A 82 -20.27 -0.03 -5.54
CA GLY A 82 -21.41 -0.23 -4.66
C GLY A 82 -21.63 -1.69 -4.25
N ASP A 83 -20.61 -2.55 -4.34
CA ASP A 83 -20.74 -3.98 -4.06
C ASP A 83 -20.97 -4.26 -2.56
N GLU A 84 -22.23 -4.58 -2.22
CA GLU A 84 -22.67 -4.83 -0.85
C GLU A 84 -22.05 -6.09 -0.23
N GLN A 85 -21.61 -7.07 -1.04
CA GLN A 85 -20.95 -8.26 -0.50
C GLN A 85 -19.56 -7.89 0.03
N VAL A 86 -18.84 -7.06 -0.72
CA VAL A 86 -17.48 -6.63 -0.36
C VAL A 86 -17.49 -5.76 0.90
N ILE A 87 -18.43 -4.82 1.04
CA ILE A 87 -18.54 -4.04 2.28
C ILE A 87 -18.98 -4.92 3.47
N GLY A 88 -19.81 -5.94 3.24
CA GLY A 88 -20.19 -6.92 4.25
C GLY A 88 -18.99 -7.70 4.82
N ILE A 89 -18.02 -8.06 3.97
CA ILE A 89 -16.76 -8.69 4.41
C ILE A 89 -15.98 -7.76 5.36
N ILE A 90 -15.90 -6.47 5.01
CA ILE A 90 -15.19 -5.46 5.80
C ILE A 90 -15.85 -5.28 7.17
N ASP A 91 -17.17 -5.10 7.18
CA ASP A 91 -17.93 -4.88 8.41
C ASP A 91 -17.89 -6.12 9.32
N GLN A 92 -17.96 -7.31 8.74
CA GLN A 92 -17.82 -8.57 9.49
C GLN A 92 -16.43 -8.70 10.13
N TRP A 93 -15.35 -8.39 9.39
CA TRP A 93 -14.00 -8.47 9.94
C TRP A 93 -13.82 -7.57 11.17
N PHE A 94 -14.29 -6.32 11.12
CA PHE A 94 -14.23 -5.44 12.28
C PHE A 94 -15.10 -5.93 13.44
N SER A 95 -16.31 -6.40 13.15
CA SER A 95 -17.20 -6.97 14.17
C SER A 95 -16.54 -8.14 14.91
N ASP A 96 -15.91 -9.05 14.17
CA ASP A 96 -15.23 -10.22 14.76
C ASP A 96 -14.03 -9.79 15.61
N ARG A 97 -13.14 -8.94 15.06
CA ARG A 97 -11.93 -8.48 15.76
C ARG A 97 -12.21 -7.63 16.99
N PHE A 98 -13.30 -6.85 17.00
CA PHE A 98 -13.72 -6.10 18.18
C PHE A 98 -14.45 -6.96 19.23
N GLY A 99 -14.95 -8.14 18.85
CA GLY A 99 -15.48 -9.16 19.76
C GLY A 99 -14.40 -10.01 20.44
N GLU A 100 -13.15 -9.91 20.00
CA GLU A 100 -11.99 -10.66 20.49
C GLU A 100 -11.06 -9.78 21.35
N GLU A 101 -10.00 -10.38 21.90
CA GLU A 101 -8.91 -9.62 22.51
C GLU A 101 -8.18 -8.80 21.42
N GLN A 102 -8.11 -7.48 21.61
CA GLN A 102 -7.50 -6.60 20.63
C GLN A 102 -6.00 -6.85 20.48
N ALA A 103 -5.53 -6.77 19.24
CA ALA A 103 -4.11 -6.77 18.94
C ALA A 103 -3.35 -5.68 19.71
N THR A 104 -2.12 -6.00 20.14
CA THR A 104 -1.23 -4.98 20.71
C THR A 104 -0.89 -3.92 19.66
N ARG A 105 -0.89 -2.65 20.08
CA ARG A 105 -0.65 -1.52 19.21
C ARG A 105 0.82 -1.44 18.80
N ASN A 106 1.05 -1.33 17.50
CA ASN A 106 2.35 -1.15 16.88
C ASN A 106 2.14 -0.55 15.48
N VAL A 107 3.23 -0.29 14.73
CA VAL A 107 3.13 0.38 13.42
C VAL A 107 2.22 -0.33 12.41
N ASN A 108 2.15 -1.65 12.47
CA ASN A 108 1.43 -2.49 11.54
C ASN A 108 -0.06 -2.59 11.88
N THR A 109 -0.37 -2.73 13.17
CA THR A 109 -1.75 -2.97 13.64
C THR A 109 -2.63 -1.72 13.59
N VAL A 110 -2.05 -0.54 13.34
CA VAL A 110 -2.80 0.71 13.06
C VAL A 110 -3.42 0.69 11.66
N CYS A 111 -2.89 -0.07 10.71
CA CYS A 111 -3.30 0.03 9.30
C CYS A 111 -4.80 -0.16 9.04
N PRO A 112 -5.52 -1.12 9.68
CA PRO A 112 -6.97 -1.28 9.50
C PRO A 112 -7.80 -0.03 9.82
N PHE A 113 -7.30 0.85 10.70
CA PHE A 113 -8.03 2.04 11.13
C PHE A 113 -8.21 3.09 10.02
N LEU A 114 -7.43 3.01 8.93
CA LEU A 114 -7.71 3.79 7.73
C LEU A 114 -9.10 3.46 7.18
N THR A 115 -9.39 2.18 6.99
CA THR A 115 -10.69 1.72 6.49
C THR A 115 -11.79 1.94 7.52
N LEU A 116 -11.52 1.68 8.81
CA LEU A 116 -12.50 1.94 9.87
C LEU A 116 -12.95 3.41 9.90
N ALA A 117 -12.02 4.35 9.69
CA ALA A 117 -12.35 5.77 9.63
C ALA A 117 -13.31 6.10 8.48
N TYR A 118 -13.11 5.52 7.29
CA TYR A 118 -14.08 5.66 6.20
C TYR A 118 -15.43 5.01 6.52
N ARG A 119 -15.43 3.85 7.18
CA ARG A 119 -16.69 3.22 7.62
C ARG A 119 -17.43 4.09 8.62
N TYR A 120 -16.75 4.67 9.60
CA TYR A 120 -17.36 5.62 10.55
C TYR A 120 -17.93 6.86 9.85
N GLU A 121 -17.21 7.41 8.86
CA GLU A 121 -17.69 8.55 8.06
C GLU A 121 -18.99 8.22 7.30
N GLU A 122 -19.13 7.00 6.78
CA GLU A 122 -20.29 6.56 6.00
C GLU A 122 -21.48 6.15 6.89
N THR A 123 -21.24 5.47 8.00
CA THR A 123 -22.30 4.91 8.85
C THR A 123 -22.72 5.83 9.99
N GLY A 124 -21.83 6.72 10.46
CA GLY A 124 -22.03 7.51 11.66
C GLY A 124 -22.12 6.68 12.95
N ASP A 125 -21.69 5.42 12.93
CA ASP A 125 -21.79 4.52 14.08
C ASP A 125 -20.88 5.00 15.24
N ALA A 126 -21.51 5.57 16.26
CA ALA A 126 -20.82 6.11 17.43
C ALA A 126 -20.00 5.06 18.20
N THR A 127 -20.26 3.77 18.03
CA THR A 127 -19.50 2.69 18.67
C THR A 127 -18.08 2.56 18.10
N LEU A 128 -17.82 3.02 16.88
CA LEU A 128 -16.50 2.94 16.24
C LEU A 128 -15.55 4.06 16.71
N ARG A 129 -16.12 5.19 17.17
CA ARG A 129 -15.35 6.38 17.54
C ARG A 129 -14.33 6.15 18.66
N PRO A 130 -14.64 5.46 19.77
CA PRO A 130 -13.65 5.18 20.82
C PRO A 130 -12.43 4.42 20.31
N TYR A 131 -12.60 3.52 19.34
CA TYR A 131 -11.48 2.81 18.72
C TYR A 131 -10.61 3.78 17.90
N LEU A 132 -11.22 4.63 17.07
CA LEU A 132 -10.50 5.64 16.27
C LEU A 132 -9.71 6.61 17.16
N GLU A 133 -10.34 7.15 18.20
CA GLU A 133 -9.70 8.08 19.14
C GLU A 133 -8.54 7.38 19.87
N SER A 134 -8.76 6.20 20.42
CA SER A 134 -7.75 5.52 21.23
C SER A 134 -6.53 5.07 20.41
N TRP A 135 -6.73 4.62 19.18
CA TRP A 135 -5.62 4.21 18.31
C TRP A 135 -4.87 5.42 17.72
N ALA A 136 -5.56 6.52 17.39
CA ALA A 136 -4.89 7.76 16.97
C ALA A 136 -4.10 8.41 18.11
N ASP A 137 -4.64 8.45 19.33
CA ASP A 137 -3.93 8.96 20.51
C ASP A 137 -2.67 8.14 20.81
N TYR A 138 -2.74 6.81 20.64
CA TYR A 138 -1.54 5.96 20.73
C TYR A 138 -0.46 6.41 19.73
N VAL A 139 -0.82 6.59 18.45
CA VAL A 139 0.15 7.03 17.43
C VAL A 139 0.74 8.40 17.76
N MET A 140 -0.05 9.30 18.35
CA MET A 140 0.38 10.66 18.67
C MET A 140 1.27 10.75 19.91
N TYR A 141 0.91 10.05 20.98
CA TYR A 141 1.44 10.36 22.32
C TYR A 141 2.19 9.20 22.98
N GLU A 142 1.96 7.96 22.54
CA GLU A 142 2.54 6.76 23.18
C GLU A 142 3.53 6.03 22.28
N MET A 143 3.30 6.05 20.97
CA MET A 143 4.13 5.32 20.01
C MET A 143 5.56 5.89 20.01
N PRO A 144 6.59 5.03 20.17
CA PRO A 144 7.96 5.48 20.33
C PRO A 144 8.43 6.36 19.17
N ARG A 145 9.26 7.34 19.50
CA ARG A 145 9.81 8.31 18.55
C ARG A 145 11.32 8.15 18.44
N THR A 146 11.83 8.23 17.23
CA THR A 146 13.26 8.32 16.94
C THR A 146 13.77 9.74 17.23
N ARG A 147 15.08 9.95 17.11
CA ARG A 147 15.66 11.29 17.13
C ARG A 147 14.95 12.17 16.10
N TYR A 148 14.67 13.41 16.50
CA TYR A 148 13.87 14.36 15.72
C TYR A 148 12.40 13.94 15.55
N GLY A 149 11.86 13.05 16.38
CA GLY A 149 10.41 12.84 16.42
C GLY A 149 9.85 12.03 15.25
N GLY A 150 10.67 11.31 14.47
CA GLY A 150 10.14 10.34 13.50
C GLY A 150 9.44 9.20 14.23
N ILE A 151 8.34 8.67 13.68
CA ILE A 151 7.73 7.46 14.23
C ILE A 151 8.74 6.31 14.16
N GLN A 152 9.02 5.67 15.30
CA GLN A 152 9.85 4.47 15.33
C GLN A 152 9.03 3.28 14.81
N HIS A 153 9.64 2.46 13.95
CA HIS A 153 9.00 1.31 13.34
C HIS A 153 8.90 0.12 14.31
N ILE A 154 8.23 0.30 15.45
CA ILE A 154 7.99 -0.76 16.43
C ILE A 154 6.99 -1.80 15.89
N VAL A 155 7.31 -3.08 16.04
CA VAL A 155 6.49 -4.23 15.61
C VAL A 155 6.27 -5.21 16.77
N TYR A 156 5.53 -6.30 16.56
CA TYR A 156 5.21 -7.27 17.60
C TYR A 156 6.43 -7.86 18.33
N ASN A 157 7.50 -8.15 17.61
CA ASN A 157 8.65 -8.90 18.12
C ASN A 157 9.96 -8.09 18.13
N SER A 158 9.91 -6.78 17.83
CA SER A 158 11.09 -5.92 17.83
C SER A 158 10.71 -4.46 18.08
N GLU A 159 11.46 -3.81 18.97
CA GLU A 159 11.35 -2.37 19.17
C GLU A 159 11.83 -1.58 17.95
N ASN A 160 12.82 -2.11 17.22
CA ASN A 160 13.54 -1.41 16.16
C ASN A 160 14.00 0.00 16.62
N SER A 161 14.72 0.03 17.76
CA SER A 161 15.22 1.25 18.40
C SER A 161 15.83 2.21 17.38
N GLN A 162 15.35 3.45 17.36
CA GLN A 162 15.84 4.53 16.52
C GLN A 162 15.74 4.27 15.00
N GLN A 163 14.88 3.34 14.56
CA GLN A 163 14.69 3.03 13.15
C GLN A 163 13.42 3.63 12.56
N MET A 164 13.52 4.11 11.32
CA MET A 164 12.39 4.56 10.50
C MET A 164 12.37 3.77 9.20
N TRP A 165 11.22 3.21 8.82
CA TRP A 165 11.06 2.37 7.64
C TRP A 165 9.98 2.96 6.71
N ASP A 166 10.03 2.60 5.43
CA ASP A 166 9.21 3.17 4.36
C ASP A 166 7.70 2.99 4.56
N ASP A 167 7.27 1.79 4.91
CA ASP A 167 5.89 1.39 5.13
C ASP A 167 5.17 2.13 6.27
N THR A 168 5.91 2.67 7.25
CA THR A 168 5.36 3.50 8.37
C THR A 168 4.36 4.55 7.88
N LEU A 169 4.65 5.19 6.74
CA LEU A 169 3.79 6.22 6.17
C LEU A 169 2.40 5.67 5.77
N MET A 170 2.36 4.47 5.19
CA MET A 170 1.10 3.82 4.82
C MET A 170 0.40 3.21 6.03
N MET A 171 1.14 2.52 6.90
CA MET A 171 0.55 1.68 7.94
C MET A 171 0.03 2.49 9.14
N SER A 172 0.65 3.62 9.48
CA SER A 172 0.28 4.41 10.68
C SER A 172 -0.02 5.87 10.38
N VAL A 173 0.75 6.51 9.51
CA VAL A 173 0.61 7.96 9.25
C VAL A 173 -0.64 8.28 8.44
N MET A 174 -0.95 7.47 7.41
CA MET A 174 -2.16 7.63 6.62
C MET A 174 -3.46 7.44 7.43
N PRO A 175 -3.60 6.38 8.28
CA PRO A 175 -4.71 6.30 9.24
C PRO A 175 -4.81 7.54 10.16
N LEU A 176 -3.69 7.97 10.76
CA LEU A 176 -3.67 9.13 11.67
C LEU A 176 -4.23 10.37 10.98
N ALA A 177 -3.80 10.66 9.76
CA ALA A 177 -4.26 11.81 9.00
C ALA A 177 -5.75 11.75 8.66
N LYS A 178 -6.24 10.57 8.24
CA LYS A 178 -7.67 10.39 7.93
C LYS A 178 -8.53 10.58 9.17
N ILE A 179 -8.12 10.02 10.31
CA ILE A 179 -8.81 10.21 11.60
C ILE A 179 -8.77 11.67 12.02
N GLY A 180 -7.61 12.33 11.86
CA GLY A 180 -7.43 13.75 12.13
C GLY A 180 -8.44 14.63 11.42
N LEU A 181 -8.56 14.48 10.10
CA LEU A 181 -9.54 15.21 9.30
C LEU A 181 -10.98 14.88 9.69
N LEU A 182 -11.27 13.59 9.92
CA LEU A 182 -12.62 13.12 10.24
C LEU A 182 -13.12 13.63 11.60
N LEU A 183 -12.23 13.75 12.58
CA LEU A 183 -12.56 14.17 13.94
C LEU A 183 -12.26 15.66 14.22
N GLY A 184 -11.76 16.41 13.24
CA GLY A 184 -11.38 17.82 13.40
C GLY A 184 -10.18 18.02 14.33
N ARG A 185 -9.20 17.11 14.27
CA ARG A 185 -7.95 17.11 15.05
C ARG A 185 -6.78 17.54 14.17
N ASP A 186 -6.61 18.85 14.03
CA ASP A 186 -5.54 19.44 13.20
C ASP A 186 -4.13 19.03 13.66
N ASP A 187 -3.95 18.74 14.96
CA ASP A 187 -2.69 18.25 15.52
C ASP A 187 -2.27 16.90 14.92
N TYR A 188 -3.22 16.01 14.64
CA TYR A 188 -2.94 14.73 13.99
C TYR A 188 -2.51 14.93 12.52
N VAL A 189 -3.12 15.89 11.83
CA VAL A 189 -2.83 16.19 10.43
C VAL A 189 -1.45 16.84 10.28
N GLU A 190 -1.09 17.76 11.18
CA GLU A 190 0.24 18.39 11.18
C GLU A 190 1.34 17.40 11.56
N GLU A 191 1.10 16.50 12.54
CA GLU A 191 2.03 15.40 12.83
C GLU A 191 2.20 14.50 11.60
N ALA A 192 1.10 14.12 10.94
CA ALA A 192 1.20 13.30 9.74
C ALA A 192 2.01 13.99 8.63
N LYS A 193 1.80 15.29 8.40
CA LYS A 193 2.60 16.08 7.46
C LYS A 193 4.07 16.08 7.84
N TYR A 194 4.38 16.27 9.12
CA TYR A 194 5.76 16.20 9.61
C TYR A 194 6.39 14.84 9.32
N GLN A 195 5.66 13.74 9.56
CA GLN A 195 6.15 12.39 9.34
C GLN A 195 6.56 12.13 7.89
N PHE A 196 5.78 12.60 6.90
CA PHE A 196 6.17 12.51 5.50
C PHE A 196 7.49 13.24 5.19
N LEU A 197 7.70 14.43 5.75
CA LEU A 197 8.94 15.20 5.53
C LEU A 197 10.15 14.53 6.16
N VAL A 198 10.04 14.07 7.41
CA VAL A 198 11.16 13.44 8.10
C VAL A 198 11.49 12.07 7.50
N HIS A 199 10.50 11.28 7.04
CA HIS A 199 10.77 10.05 6.31
C HIS A 199 11.46 10.34 4.97
N ALA A 200 11.00 11.34 4.21
CA ALA A 200 11.67 11.75 2.97
C ALA A 200 13.12 12.19 3.21
N GLN A 201 13.38 12.92 4.29
CA GLN A 201 14.72 13.38 4.66
C GLN A 201 15.71 12.23 4.86
N TYR A 202 15.28 11.12 5.48
CA TYR A 202 16.18 10.03 5.87
C TYR A 202 16.17 8.82 4.94
N LEU A 203 15.10 8.61 4.17
CA LEU A 203 14.93 7.41 3.35
C LEU A 203 15.09 7.67 1.85
N MET A 204 14.80 8.88 1.36
CA MET A 204 14.89 9.18 -0.07
C MET A 204 16.35 9.26 -0.52
N ASP A 205 16.74 8.43 -1.51
CA ASP A 205 18.02 8.58 -2.19
C ASP A 205 17.91 9.59 -3.32
N THR A 206 18.41 10.80 -3.06
CA THR A 206 18.40 11.90 -4.03
C THR A 206 19.18 11.59 -5.33
N GLN A 207 20.11 10.63 -5.31
CA GLN A 207 20.88 10.25 -6.50
C GLN A 207 20.04 9.45 -7.49
N SER A 208 19.29 8.44 -7.02
CA SER A 208 18.47 7.58 -7.89
C SER A 208 17.03 8.09 -8.07
N GLY A 209 16.48 8.82 -7.09
CA GLY A 209 15.06 9.13 -6.98
C GLY A 209 14.23 8.02 -6.32
N ILE A 210 14.87 6.91 -5.93
CA ILE A 210 14.28 5.77 -5.24
C ILE A 210 14.60 5.86 -3.74
N TRP A 211 13.90 5.10 -2.90
CA TRP A 211 14.04 5.14 -1.46
C TRP A 211 14.80 3.92 -0.94
N PHE A 212 15.57 4.12 0.12
CA PHE A 212 16.09 3.02 0.93
C PHE A 212 14.98 2.47 1.84
N HIS A 213 15.00 1.17 2.10
CA HIS A 213 14.02 0.51 2.97
C HIS A 213 13.98 1.12 4.38
N GLY A 214 15.14 1.43 4.96
CA GLY A 214 15.21 1.95 6.33
C GLY A 214 16.35 2.91 6.61
N TRP A 215 16.23 3.56 7.76
CA TRP A 215 17.21 4.44 8.38
C TRP A 215 17.35 4.08 9.86
N THR A 216 18.55 4.18 10.40
CA THR A 216 18.80 4.13 11.84
C THR A 216 19.63 5.33 12.30
N PHE A 217 19.24 5.94 13.42
CA PHE A 217 20.09 6.95 14.09
C PHE A 217 21.22 6.33 14.91
N GLU A 218 21.16 5.03 15.17
CA GLU A 218 22.29 4.28 15.71
C GLU A 218 23.28 4.05 14.58
N GLY A 219 24.36 4.83 14.57
CA GLY A 219 25.36 4.80 13.48
C GLY A 219 25.02 5.66 12.26
N ASN A 220 23.81 6.25 12.19
CA ASN A 220 23.37 7.19 11.14
C ASN A 220 23.57 6.64 9.72
N HIS A 221 22.92 5.51 9.41
CA HIS A 221 23.03 4.88 8.09
C HIS A 221 21.72 4.23 7.63
N ASN A 222 21.65 3.91 6.33
CA ASN A 222 20.50 3.25 5.70
C ASN A 222 20.67 1.73 5.56
N PHE A 223 21.14 1.04 6.60
CA PHE A 223 21.40 -0.42 6.57
C PHE A 223 22.14 -0.88 5.30
N ALA A 224 21.60 -1.87 4.58
CA ALA A 224 22.11 -2.39 3.30
C ALA A 224 22.06 -1.38 2.14
N ARG A 225 21.45 -0.21 2.32
CA ARG A 225 21.12 0.77 1.28
C ARG A 225 20.28 0.13 0.16
N ALA A 226 19.37 -0.77 0.56
CA ALA A 226 18.53 -1.53 -0.35
C ALA A 226 17.41 -0.65 -0.93
N ARG A 227 17.38 -0.55 -2.26
CA ARG A 227 16.30 0.06 -3.05
C ARG A 227 15.21 -0.97 -3.32
N TRP A 228 14.62 -1.46 -2.23
CA TRP A 228 13.71 -2.59 -2.24
C TRP A 228 12.34 -2.21 -2.82
N ALA A 229 11.82 -3.06 -3.70
CA ALA A 229 10.66 -2.77 -4.54
C ALA A 229 9.37 -2.61 -3.73
N ARG A 230 9.00 -3.57 -2.89
CA ARG A 230 7.73 -3.49 -2.13
C ARG A 230 7.75 -2.30 -1.17
N GLY A 231 8.88 -2.05 -0.51
CA GLY A 231 9.09 -0.86 0.29
C GLY A 231 8.84 0.45 -0.46
N ASN A 232 9.45 0.59 -1.65
CA ASN A 232 9.21 1.74 -2.53
C ASN A 232 7.77 1.83 -3.03
N SER A 233 7.10 0.70 -3.21
CA SER A 233 5.71 0.68 -3.66
C SER A 233 4.76 1.28 -2.63
N TRP A 234 5.04 1.15 -1.32
CA TRP A 234 4.26 1.83 -0.28
C TRP A 234 4.26 3.34 -0.45
N LEU A 235 5.40 3.90 -0.86
CA LEU A 235 5.54 5.34 -1.07
C LEU A 235 4.83 5.78 -2.33
N THR A 236 4.88 4.94 -3.36
CA THR A 236 4.16 5.16 -4.62
C THR A 236 2.65 5.11 -4.41
N ILE A 237 2.17 4.28 -3.47
CA ILE A 237 0.77 4.22 -3.03
C ILE A 237 0.43 5.45 -2.19
N VAL A 238 1.14 5.67 -1.07
CA VAL A 238 0.67 6.56 -0.01
C VAL A 238 0.81 8.04 -0.33
N ILE A 239 1.81 8.46 -1.13
CA ILE A 239 1.96 9.88 -1.47
C ILE A 239 0.74 10.44 -2.24
N PRO A 240 0.26 9.81 -3.33
CA PRO A 240 -0.95 10.28 -4.00
C PRO A 240 -2.22 10.08 -3.16
N GLU A 241 -2.29 9.08 -2.27
CA GLU A 241 -3.37 8.97 -1.26
C GLU A 241 -3.42 10.19 -0.35
N PHE A 242 -2.29 10.51 0.26
CA PHE A 242 -2.16 11.58 1.24
C PHE A 242 -2.41 12.95 0.62
N LEU A 243 -1.89 13.18 -0.60
CA LEU A 243 -2.16 14.40 -1.36
C LEU A 243 -3.65 14.56 -1.71
N GLU A 244 -4.35 13.48 -2.06
CA GLU A 244 -5.81 13.52 -2.27
C GLU A 244 -6.55 13.78 -0.95
N LEU A 245 -6.11 13.16 0.14
CA LEU A 245 -6.75 13.29 1.45
C LEU A 245 -6.67 14.71 2.02
N LEU A 246 -5.52 15.37 1.90
CA LEU A 246 -5.32 16.72 2.43
C LEU A 246 -5.97 17.83 1.58
N ASP A 247 -6.23 17.57 0.29
CA ASP A 247 -6.81 18.51 -0.68
C ASP A 247 -6.23 19.94 -0.63
N LEU A 248 -4.90 20.02 -0.50
CA LEU A 248 -4.21 21.31 -0.37
C LEU A 248 -4.26 22.13 -1.67
N PRO A 249 -4.24 23.48 -1.59
CA PRO A 249 -4.18 24.34 -2.77
C PRO A 249 -3.00 24.05 -3.69
N GLU A 250 -3.15 24.23 -5.01
CA GLU A 250 -2.11 23.85 -5.99
C GLU A 250 -0.73 24.47 -5.73
N ARG A 251 -0.72 25.71 -5.21
CA ARG A 251 0.50 26.49 -4.93
C ARG A 251 1.09 26.24 -3.53
N ASP A 252 0.44 25.42 -2.71
CA ASP A 252 0.95 25.06 -1.40
C ASP A 252 2.33 24.40 -1.51
N ALA A 253 3.27 24.83 -0.66
CA ALA A 253 4.66 24.39 -0.74
C ALA A 253 4.83 22.92 -0.36
N TYR A 254 4.08 22.46 0.64
CA TYR A 254 4.09 21.07 1.10
C TYR A 254 3.57 20.14 0.00
N ARG A 255 2.42 20.50 -0.61
CA ARG A 255 1.85 19.79 -1.75
C ARG A 255 2.85 19.67 -2.90
N ARG A 256 3.44 20.80 -3.31
CA ARG A 256 4.41 20.83 -4.43
C ARG A 256 5.65 20.01 -4.13
N HIS A 257 6.14 20.03 -2.89
CA HIS A 257 7.30 19.25 -2.49
C HIS A 257 7.04 17.74 -2.60
N LEU A 258 5.92 17.26 -2.06
CA LEU A 258 5.53 15.84 -2.16
C LEU A 258 5.27 15.42 -3.61
N LEU A 259 4.65 16.27 -4.43
CA LEU A 259 4.47 15.99 -5.86
C LEU A 259 5.80 15.78 -6.58
N HIS A 260 6.80 16.62 -6.33
CA HIS A 260 8.12 16.44 -6.95
C HIS A 260 8.83 15.17 -6.44
N ILE A 261 8.68 14.84 -5.15
CA ILE A 261 9.22 13.60 -4.60
C ILE A 261 8.59 12.39 -5.31
N PHE A 262 7.27 12.40 -5.47
CA PHE A 262 6.52 11.35 -6.15
C PHE A 262 6.90 11.23 -7.62
N GLU A 263 6.95 12.36 -8.35
CA GLU A 263 7.36 12.40 -9.76
C GLU A 263 8.78 11.86 -9.95
N ARG A 264 9.74 12.22 -9.09
CA ARG A 264 11.11 11.68 -9.14
C ARG A 264 11.17 10.17 -8.95
N GLN A 265 10.33 9.63 -8.06
CA GLN A 265 10.24 8.18 -7.88
C GLN A 265 9.69 7.52 -9.14
N VAL A 266 8.61 8.05 -9.72
CA VAL A 266 8.00 7.49 -10.94
C VAL A 266 8.92 7.60 -12.15
N GLU A 267 9.66 8.70 -12.31
CA GLU A 267 10.72 8.84 -13.31
C GLU A 267 11.78 7.74 -13.19
N ALA A 268 12.15 7.37 -11.96
CA ALA A 268 13.10 6.31 -11.70
C ALA A 268 12.51 4.93 -11.96
N LEU A 269 11.27 4.67 -11.52
CA LEU A 269 10.56 3.43 -11.81
C LEU A 269 10.41 3.20 -13.31
N ALA A 270 10.18 4.26 -14.11
CA ALA A 270 10.12 4.16 -15.56
C ALA A 270 11.43 3.64 -16.19
N ARG A 271 12.59 3.93 -15.56
CA ARG A 271 13.90 3.42 -16.01
C ARG A 271 14.16 1.97 -15.58
N TYR A 272 13.56 1.54 -14.48
CA TYR A 272 13.81 0.24 -13.86
C TYR A 272 12.74 -0.82 -14.18
N GLN A 273 11.68 -0.49 -14.93
CA GLN A 273 10.69 -1.47 -15.34
C GLN A 273 11.31 -2.50 -16.28
N SER A 274 11.17 -3.79 -15.97
CA SER A 274 11.66 -4.86 -16.82
C SER A 274 10.82 -5.01 -18.10
N ASP A 275 11.34 -5.74 -19.08
CA ASP A 275 10.69 -5.94 -20.37
C ASP A 275 9.30 -6.56 -20.26
N ASN A 276 9.07 -7.44 -19.28
CA ASN A 276 7.76 -8.02 -19.00
C ASN A 276 6.78 -7.04 -18.32
N GLY A 277 7.22 -5.86 -17.87
CA GLY A 277 6.37 -4.87 -17.21
C GLY A 277 6.34 -4.92 -15.68
N LEU A 278 7.03 -5.87 -15.06
CA LEU A 278 7.24 -5.93 -13.60
C LEU A 278 8.45 -5.08 -13.19
N TRP A 279 8.74 -5.08 -11.89
CA TRP A 279 9.98 -4.59 -11.31
C TRP A 279 10.71 -5.70 -10.56
N HIS A 280 12.03 -5.60 -10.54
CA HIS A 280 12.91 -6.45 -9.75
C HIS A 280 12.83 -6.10 -8.25
N THR A 281 12.95 -7.10 -7.36
CA THR A 281 12.84 -6.91 -5.90
C THR A 281 13.86 -5.90 -5.36
N LEU A 282 15.05 -5.85 -5.95
CA LEU A 282 15.97 -4.73 -5.84
C LEU A 282 15.90 -3.96 -7.15
N LEU A 283 15.37 -2.73 -7.10
CA LEU A 283 14.98 -1.98 -8.29
C LEU A 283 16.16 -1.70 -9.25
N ASP A 284 17.35 -1.53 -8.69
CA ASP A 284 18.59 -1.26 -9.41
C ASP A 284 19.43 -2.52 -9.69
N ASP A 285 18.90 -3.72 -9.44
CA ASP A 285 19.55 -5.00 -9.70
C ASP A 285 18.69 -5.90 -10.62
N PRO A 286 18.96 -5.91 -11.94
CA PRO A 286 18.22 -6.72 -12.90
C PRO A 286 18.46 -8.23 -12.77
N HIS A 287 19.40 -8.66 -11.90
CA HIS A 287 19.64 -10.07 -11.63
C HIS A 287 18.82 -10.60 -10.45
N SER A 288 18.20 -9.71 -9.65
CA SER A 288 17.27 -10.12 -8.61
C SER A 288 15.93 -10.58 -9.22
N TYR A 289 15.10 -11.33 -8.49
CA TYR A 289 13.82 -11.82 -9.04
C TYR A 289 12.83 -10.67 -9.25
N VAL A 290 11.89 -10.83 -10.18
CA VAL A 290 10.75 -9.91 -10.35
C VAL A 290 9.71 -10.11 -9.25
N GLU A 291 9.10 -9.03 -8.78
CA GLU A 291 8.23 -9.03 -7.61
C GLU A 291 6.85 -8.43 -7.96
N ALA A 292 5.81 -9.26 -7.89
CA ALA A 292 4.48 -8.92 -8.40
C ALA A 292 3.69 -7.99 -7.46
N SER A 293 3.87 -8.09 -6.14
CA SER A 293 3.13 -7.27 -5.17
C SER A 293 3.57 -5.80 -5.26
N ALA A 294 4.87 -5.55 -5.29
CA ALA A 294 5.49 -4.26 -5.54
C ALA A 294 5.03 -3.68 -6.88
N THR A 295 5.00 -4.51 -7.93
CA THR A 295 4.50 -4.11 -9.25
C THR A 295 3.04 -3.65 -9.19
N ALA A 296 2.18 -4.35 -8.44
CA ALA A 296 0.79 -3.93 -8.23
C ALA A 296 0.71 -2.59 -7.48
N GLY A 297 1.54 -2.39 -6.45
CA GLY A 297 1.61 -1.12 -5.72
C GLY A 297 2.10 0.05 -6.58
N PHE A 298 3.13 -0.16 -7.40
CA PHE A 298 3.60 0.84 -8.35
C PHE A 298 2.53 1.21 -9.37
N ALA A 299 1.88 0.20 -9.97
CA ALA A 299 0.82 0.41 -10.94
C ALA A 299 -0.35 1.20 -10.32
N TYR A 300 -0.78 0.85 -9.10
CA TYR A 300 -1.80 1.60 -8.37
C TYR A 300 -1.44 3.07 -8.23
N GLY A 301 -0.28 3.36 -7.65
CA GLY A 301 0.14 4.73 -7.36
C GLY A 301 0.29 5.57 -8.64
N ILE A 302 0.86 5.00 -9.70
CA ILE A 302 1.02 5.69 -10.98
C ILE A 302 -0.35 5.94 -11.64
N LEU A 303 -1.26 4.96 -11.66
CA LEU A 303 -2.62 5.14 -12.19
C LEU A 303 -3.35 6.26 -11.46
N LYS A 304 -3.30 6.24 -10.12
CA LYS A 304 -3.90 7.27 -9.28
C LYS A 304 -3.27 8.63 -9.52
N GLY A 305 -1.94 8.69 -9.60
CA GLY A 305 -1.19 9.91 -9.90
C GLY A 305 -1.61 10.53 -11.24
N VAL A 306 -1.78 9.73 -12.28
CA VAL A 306 -2.28 10.18 -13.59
C VAL A 306 -3.74 10.65 -13.48
N ARG A 307 -4.63 9.88 -12.83
CA ARG A 307 -6.04 10.25 -12.65
C ARG A 307 -6.19 11.59 -11.93
N LYS A 308 -5.40 11.79 -10.87
CA LYS A 308 -5.38 13.02 -10.06
C LYS A 308 -4.59 14.17 -10.70
N ARG A 309 -4.00 13.96 -11.88
CA ARG A 309 -3.15 14.93 -12.60
C ARG A 309 -1.94 15.38 -11.78
N TYR A 310 -1.46 14.50 -10.90
CA TYR A 310 -0.18 14.66 -10.20
C TYR A 310 0.98 14.25 -11.10
N LEU A 311 0.72 13.36 -12.06
CA LEU A 311 1.66 12.91 -13.08
C LEU A 311 1.11 13.20 -14.47
N ASP A 312 2.01 13.38 -15.44
CA ASP A 312 1.63 13.48 -16.85
C ASP A 312 1.02 12.17 -17.37
N ARG A 313 0.10 12.28 -18.33
CA ARG A 313 -0.55 11.11 -18.96
C ARG A 313 0.43 10.20 -19.68
N SER A 314 1.64 10.67 -20.01
CA SER A 314 2.72 9.86 -20.57
C SER A 314 3.14 8.69 -19.69
N TYR A 315 2.85 8.72 -18.38
CA TYR A 315 3.10 7.59 -17.47
C TYR A 315 2.02 6.53 -17.49
N LEU A 316 0.88 6.75 -18.16
CA LEU A 316 -0.19 5.75 -18.22
C LEU A 316 0.27 4.41 -18.84
N PRO A 317 1.01 4.38 -19.97
CA PRO A 317 1.51 3.13 -20.55
C PRO A 317 2.38 2.31 -19.58
N LEU A 318 3.17 2.98 -18.74
CA LEU A 318 4.03 2.35 -17.73
C LEU A 318 3.19 1.49 -16.78
N ALA A 319 2.12 2.06 -16.23
CA ALA A 319 1.24 1.36 -15.31
C ALA A 319 0.34 0.34 -16.00
N THR A 320 -0.21 0.64 -17.19
CA THR A 320 -1.09 -0.30 -17.89
C THR A 320 -0.34 -1.54 -18.39
N LYS A 321 0.95 -1.43 -18.71
CA LYS A 321 1.80 -2.59 -19.03
C LYS A 321 1.94 -3.51 -17.83
N ALA A 322 2.17 -2.94 -16.65
CA ALA A 322 2.23 -3.70 -15.40
C ALA A 322 0.89 -4.41 -15.12
N VAL A 323 -0.24 -3.71 -15.24
CA VAL A 323 -1.57 -4.28 -15.05
C VAL A 323 -1.86 -5.43 -16.02
N ASP A 324 -1.58 -5.24 -17.31
CA ASP A 324 -1.78 -6.28 -18.33
C ASP A 324 -1.00 -7.55 -17.98
N THR A 325 0.29 -7.42 -17.65
CA THR A 325 1.12 -8.56 -17.25
C THR A 325 0.62 -9.22 -15.96
N LEU A 326 0.21 -8.45 -14.95
CA LEU A 326 -0.35 -9.01 -13.72
C LEU A 326 -1.60 -9.87 -13.99
N ILE A 327 -2.54 -9.34 -14.78
CA ILE A 327 -3.79 -10.05 -15.12
C ILE A 327 -3.53 -11.31 -15.95
N ARG A 328 -2.62 -11.22 -16.93
CA ARG A 328 -2.35 -12.30 -17.88
C ARG A 328 -1.52 -13.43 -17.27
N ASP A 329 -0.48 -13.09 -16.52
CA ASP A 329 0.60 -14.03 -16.19
C ASP A 329 0.74 -14.32 -14.69
N TYR A 330 0.26 -13.43 -13.79
CA TYR A 330 0.56 -13.52 -12.36
C TYR A 330 -0.65 -13.72 -11.45
N ILE A 331 -1.87 -13.43 -11.88
CA ILE A 331 -3.09 -13.80 -11.15
C ILE A 331 -3.61 -15.13 -11.71
N ASN A 332 -3.38 -16.22 -10.96
CA ASN A 332 -3.72 -17.57 -11.40
C ASN A 332 -5.25 -17.83 -11.38
N GLU A 333 -5.66 -19.06 -11.70
CA GLU A 333 -7.07 -19.47 -11.76
C GLU A 333 -7.73 -19.52 -10.37
N GLN A 334 -6.94 -19.66 -9.30
CA GLN A 334 -7.39 -19.68 -7.91
C GLN A 334 -7.52 -18.28 -7.30
N GLY A 335 -7.27 -17.23 -8.10
CA GLY A 335 -7.27 -15.84 -7.62
C GLY A 335 -6.06 -15.50 -6.76
N GLU A 336 -4.97 -16.26 -6.83
CA GLU A 336 -3.73 -15.93 -6.13
C GLU A 336 -2.85 -15.03 -7.01
N LEU A 337 -2.28 -13.99 -6.39
CA LEU A 337 -1.16 -13.26 -6.99
C LEU A 337 0.14 -14.03 -6.73
N THR A 338 0.73 -14.57 -7.79
CA THR A 338 1.99 -15.32 -7.76
C THR A 338 3.22 -14.41 -7.85
N CYS A 339 4.41 -14.95 -7.61
CA CYS A 339 5.68 -14.20 -7.54
C CYS A 339 5.66 -13.05 -6.53
N VAL A 340 5.05 -13.31 -5.38
CA VAL A 340 5.04 -12.43 -4.21
C VAL A 340 6.11 -12.92 -3.25
N SER A 341 7.00 -12.03 -2.83
CA SER A 341 8.04 -12.34 -1.85
C SER A 341 7.47 -12.32 -0.44
N PHE A 342 7.95 -13.21 0.44
CA PHE A 342 7.54 -13.35 1.84
C PHE A 342 7.78 -12.07 2.68
N GLY A 343 7.26 -12.06 3.92
CA GLY A 343 7.47 -10.97 4.88
C GLY A 343 8.96 -10.63 4.99
N THR A 344 9.30 -9.37 4.72
CA THR A 344 10.69 -8.93 4.57
C THR A 344 10.96 -7.86 5.63
N ALA A 345 11.83 -8.18 6.58
CA ALA A 345 12.28 -7.23 7.60
C ALA A 345 13.46 -6.39 7.07
N MET A 346 14.09 -5.61 7.93
CA MET A 346 15.31 -4.87 7.57
C MET A 346 16.49 -5.82 7.35
N GLY A 347 17.05 -5.82 6.14
CA GLY A 347 18.22 -6.62 5.78
C GLY A 347 19.53 -5.90 6.09
N SER A 348 20.53 -6.68 6.52
CA SER A 348 21.91 -6.19 6.75
C SER A 348 22.70 -6.01 5.45
N ASP A 349 22.32 -6.73 4.39
CA ASP A 349 22.97 -6.71 3.08
C ASP A 349 21.93 -6.91 1.96
N LEU A 350 22.38 -6.80 0.71
CA LEU A 350 21.52 -6.95 -0.46
C LEU A 350 21.15 -8.41 -0.76
N ASP A 351 21.97 -9.37 -0.35
CA ASP A 351 21.72 -10.80 -0.59
C ASP A 351 20.51 -11.29 0.21
N TYR A 352 20.29 -10.74 1.41
CA TYR A 352 19.05 -10.93 2.18
C TYR A 352 17.80 -10.71 1.30
N TYR A 353 17.72 -9.59 0.59
CA TYR A 353 16.58 -9.25 -0.26
C TYR A 353 16.46 -10.16 -1.49
N ARG A 354 17.60 -10.57 -2.07
CA ARG A 354 17.65 -11.50 -3.22
C ARG A 354 17.16 -12.90 -2.88
N GLN A 355 17.23 -13.29 -1.61
CA GLN A 355 16.97 -14.66 -1.16
C GLN A 355 15.61 -14.84 -0.47
N ILE A 356 14.81 -13.77 -0.32
CA ILE A 356 13.47 -13.89 0.25
C ILE A 356 12.63 -14.89 -0.56
N PRO A 357 12.04 -15.91 0.10
CA PRO A 357 11.20 -16.89 -0.58
C PRO A 357 10.01 -16.26 -1.29
N LEU A 358 9.59 -16.84 -2.41
CA LEU A 358 8.35 -16.47 -3.10
C LEU A 358 7.23 -17.40 -2.62
N THR A 359 6.14 -16.83 -2.11
CA THR A 359 4.98 -17.58 -1.61
C THR A 359 3.72 -16.70 -1.61
N SER A 360 2.55 -17.33 -1.62
CA SER A 360 1.28 -16.63 -1.47
C SER A 360 1.25 -15.90 -0.13
N MET A 361 0.89 -14.61 -0.17
CA MET A 361 0.85 -13.74 1.00
C MET A 361 -0.32 -12.77 0.90
N PRO A 362 -1.11 -12.54 1.97
CA PRO A 362 -2.32 -11.70 1.91
C PRO A 362 -2.11 -10.30 1.31
N TYR A 363 -0.95 -9.67 1.52
CA TYR A 363 -0.64 -8.37 0.91
C TYR A 363 -0.49 -8.42 -0.61
N GLY A 364 -0.10 -9.56 -1.19
CA GLY A 364 -0.07 -9.75 -2.64
C GLY A 364 -1.47 -9.58 -3.24
N GLN A 365 -2.44 -10.31 -2.71
CA GLN A 365 -3.85 -10.17 -3.12
C GLN A 365 -4.35 -8.75 -2.85
N ALA A 366 -4.07 -8.20 -1.67
CA ALA A 366 -4.51 -6.86 -1.28
C ALA A 366 -4.02 -5.76 -2.24
N MET A 367 -2.73 -5.78 -2.59
CA MET A 367 -2.14 -4.81 -3.53
C MET A 367 -2.68 -4.98 -4.94
N ALA A 368 -2.95 -6.21 -5.38
CA ALA A 368 -3.59 -6.47 -6.66
C ALA A 368 -5.04 -5.96 -6.69
N ILE A 369 -5.85 -6.19 -5.64
CA ILE A 369 -7.21 -5.65 -5.51
C ILE A 369 -7.18 -4.12 -5.62
N LEU A 370 -6.28 -3.49 -4.87
CA LEU A 370 -6.12 -2.03 -4.85
C LEU A 370 -5.77 -1.50 -6.26
N CYS A 371 -4.77 -2.12 -6.91
CA CYS A 371 -4.34 -1.80 -8.28
C CYS A 371 -5.46 -1.95 -9.32
N LEU A 372 -6.12 -3.10 -9.36
CA LEU A 372 -7.17 -3.39 -10.34
C LEU A 372 -8.41 -2.50 -10.11
N SER A 373 -8.71 -2.15 -8.87
CA SER A 373 -9.78 -1.20 -8.54
C SER A 373 -9.49 0.20 -9.10
N GLU A 374 -8.25 0.69 -8.97
CA GLU A 374 -7.87 1.95 -9.59
C GLU A 374 -7.86 1.85 -11.13
N TYR A 375 -7.42 0.72 -11.69
CA TYR A 375 -7.47 0.48 -13.14
C TYR A 375 -8.91 0.48 -13.70
N LEU A 376 -9.90 0.00 -12.94
CA LEU A 376 -11.31 0.08 -13.33
C LEU A 376 -11.81 1.51 -13.57
N ARG A 377 -11.20 2.53 -12.94
CA ARG A 377 -11.53 3.94 -13.19
C ARG A 377 -11.23 4.37 -14.62
N THR A 378 -10.38 3.65 -15.37
CA THR A 378 -10.06 3.94 -16.77
C THR A 378 -11.16 3.56 -17.76
N TYR A 379 -12.19 2.85 -17.31
CA TYR A 379 -13.35 2.44 -18.13
C TYR A 379 -14.55 3.38 -18.02
N LEU A 380 -14.46 4.43 -17.19
CA LEU A 380 -15.45 5.49 -17.02
C LEU A 380 -15.17 6.62 -18.03
#